data_AF-M6U1P7-F1
#
_entry.id   AF-M6U1P7-F1
#
_cell.length_a   1.000
_cell.length_b   1.000
_cell.length_c   1.000
_cell.angle_alpha   90.00
_cell.angle_beta   90.00
_cell.angle_gamma   90.00
#
_symmetry.space_group_name_H-M   'P 1'
#
loop_
_entity.id
_entity.type
_entity.pdbx_description
1 polymer ?
#
loop_
_entity_poly.entity_id
_entity_poly.type
_entity_poly.pdbx_seq_one_letter_code
_entity_poly.pdbx_strand_id
1 'polypeptide(L)'
;MKIKYKVAIVSAFSLVFVACLNQSSGNNNTVLGGLISLISDKQTLDSTTLNRNQLSRQNLQSAFPEGYIPYIFTTSSLGLDSIGNFGGISGADAYCQSRIPSNIPSGIYKAMLVDGVNRVATTVGPNSKVGQRDWVFLPNQQYRRAEDSVNVMTTNSAGMVDFSNGATLNNPISKVATAGQWTGLNSNWTARLSSGGIPLNCGSWNSSGGRGVIGVSTRTDSEMLIAANSTYQYEPYCYYSYVYGPYNLGLVCVEQPIAPKYIFVTSSTEEWHDGNFGGIAGADAYCQSQVPTNLPTGGIYKAMIVDGINRVATTVGPNSKVGQRDWVLRGIQKYIRAEDGATIMITNSSGMVDLTYFGSSLENSFSQIAATQWTGLNSDWTTWQVGGVPTTCNTWNTSKIDRYGVYGMSNSKDSNALKAESNGQFTVSCSNKLTSYGNYRLGLVCVEQ
;
A
#
# COMPACT_ATOMS: atom_id res chain seq x y z
N MET A 1 -38.24 -17.27 54.30
CA MET A 1 -37.14 -16.54 54.97
C MET A 1 -36.63 -15.49 53.98
N LYS A 2 -37.22 -14.28 53.97
CA LYS A 2 -36.66 -12.96 54.40
C LYS A 2 -35.28 -12.64 53.77
N ILE A 3 -34.98 -11.49 53.15
CA ILE A 3 -35.62 -10.18 52.89
C ILE A 3 -34.91 -9.50 51.69
N LYS A 4 -35.64 -8.58 51.05
CA LYS A 4 -35.36 -7.67 49.91
C LYS A 4 -34.25 -6.62 50.17
N TYR A 5 -33.71 -6.01 49.11
CA TYR A 5 -33.85 -4.56 48.82
C TYR A 5 -33.64 -4.23 47.33
N LYS A 6 -34.55 -3.40 46.79
CA LYS A 6 -34.52 -2.68 45.50
C LYS A 6 -34.33 -1.19 45.80
N VAL A 7 -33.62 -0.44 44.94
CA VAL A 7 -33.84 0.96 44.45
C VAL A 7 -32.74 1.17 43.37
N ALA A 8 -32.92 1.42 42.06
CA ALA A 8 -33.76 2.29 41.21
C ALA A 8 -33.28 3.75 41.06
N ILE A 9 -32.58 4.01 39.92
CA ILE A 9 -32.63 5.15 38.96
C ILE A 9 -32.44 6.59 39.51
N VAL A 10 -31.62 7.42 38.82
CA VAL A 10 -31.98 8.77 38.28
C VAL A 10 -30.86 9.29 37.35
N SER A 11 -31.22 9.51 36.08
CA SER A 11 -30.55 10.40 35.10
C SER A 11 -30.63 11.87 35.54
N ALA A 12 -29.67 12.74 35.15
CA ALA A 12 -30.00 14.08 34.61
C ALA A 12 -28.80 15.04 34.46
N PHE A 13 -28.69 15.57 33.24
CA PHE A 13 -28.51 17.00 32.89
C PHE A 13 -27.16 17.74 33.05
N SER A 14 -26.72 18.22 31.89
CA SER A 14 -25.81 19.33 31.61
C SER A 14 -26.16 20.62 32.36
N LEU A 15 -25.15 21.45 32.65
CA LEU A 15 -25.28 22.91 32.60
C LEU A 15 -23.92 23.61 32.42
N VAL A 16 -23.93 24.49 31.42
CA VAL A 16 -22.94 25.49 31.03
C VAL A 16 -22.89 26.59 32.09
N PHE A 17 -21.69 27.09 32.41
CA PHE A 17 -21.53 28.45 32.95
C PHE A 17 -20.71 29.31 31.99
N VAL A 18 -21.42 30.25 31.35
CA VAL A 18 -20.89 31.50 30.83
C VAL A 18 -20.65 32.41 32.03
N ALA A 19 -19.47 33.02 32.10
CA ALA A 19 -19.28 34.24 32.87
C ALA A 19 -18.45 35.22 32.03
N CYS A 20 -19.15 36.17 31.42
CA CYS A 20 -18.59 37.44 31.02
C CYS A 20 -18.15 38.19 32.28
N LEU A 21 -16.93 38.72 32.29
CA LEU A 21 -16.60 39.92 33.06
C LEU A 21 -16.05 40.95 32.10
N ASN A 22 -16.79 42.06 32.05
CA ASN A 22 -16.52 43.25 31.27
C ASN A 22 -16.14 44.37 32.25
N GLN A 23 -15.40 45.36 31.76
CA GLN A 23 -14.91 46.59 32.42
C GLN A 23 -13.68 46.46 33.32
N SER A 24 -12.72 47.40 33.33
CA SER A 24 -12.45 48.60 32.52
C SER A 24 -11.12 49.21 33.02
N SER A 25 -10.37 49.81 32.11
CA SER A 25 -9.38 50.89 32.32
C SER A 25 -8.06 50.63 33.06
N GLY A 26 -6.95 50.99 32.40
CA GLY A 26 -5.69 51.36 33.05
C GLY A 26 -4.43 50.74 32.42
N ASN A 27 -3.69 51.53 31.66
CA ASN A 27 -2.35 51.22 31.12
C ASN A 27 -1.36 50.72 32.20
N ASN A 28 -0.60 49.66 31.90
CA ASN A 28 0.87 49.66 31.81
C ASN A 28 1.45 48.24 31.78
N ASN A 29 2.53 48.09 31.01
CA ASN A 29 3.28 46.86 30.76
C ASN A 29 3.88 46.22 32.03
N THR A 30 4.19 44.92 31.90
CA THR A 30 5.05 44.07 32.75
C THR A 30 4.48 43.67 34.12
N VAL A 31 4.11 42.40 34.28
CA VAL A 31 4.73 41.44 35.21
C VAL A 31 4.35 40.04 34.75
N LEU A 32 5.25 39.47 33.95
CA LEU A 32 5.44 38.04 33.78
C LEU A 32 6.06 37.52 35.10
N GLY A 33 5.42 36.57 35.78
CA GLY A 33 6.09 35.86 36.87
C GLY A 33 5.16 35.35 37.97
N GLY A 34 4.94 34.03 37.98
CA GLY A 34 4.48 33.32 39.17
C GLY A 34 3.56 32.15 38.85
N LEU A 35 4.01 30.94 39.24
CA LEU A 35 3.43 29.60 39.03
C LEU A 35 3.78 29.05 37.64
N ILE A 36 4.89 28.33 37.47
CA ILE A 36 5.17 27.03 38.08
C ILE A 36 6.66 26.93 38.43
N SER A 37 6.96 26.71 39.71
CA SER A 37 8.25 26.26 40.24
C SER A 37 8.05 24.87 40.84
N LEU A 38 9.15 24.10 40.91
CA LEU A 38 9.32 22.67 41.23
C LEU A 38 9.16 21.81 39.97
N ILE A 39 10.24 21.49 39.23
CA ILE A 39 11.35 20.62 39.65
C ILE A 39 12.71 21.15 39.13
N SER A 40 13.62 21.49 40.05
CA SER A 40 15.09 21.57 39.90
C SER A 40 15.67 20.16 39.65
N ASP A 41 16.79 19.89 38.97
CA ASP A 41 17.99 20.69 38.75
C ASP A 41 18.86 20.07 37.64
N LYS A 42 19.57 20.96 36.92
CA LYS A 42 20.87 20.83 36.23
C LYS A 42 21.17 19.64 35.29
N GLN A 43 21.32 19.96 34.00
CA GLN A 43 22.63 19.93 33.31
C GLN A 43 22.60 20.77 32.01
N THR A 44 23.46 21.78 31.98
CA THR A 44 24.13 22.41 30.81
C THR A 44 23.50 22.24 29.42
N LEU A 45 22.86 23.31 28.94
CA LEU A 45 22.44 23.47 27.54
C LEU A 45 23.66 23.90 26.70
N ASP A 46 24.35 22.93 26.10
CA ASP A 46 25.21 23.19 24.95
C ASP A 46 24.34 23.30 23.69
N SER A 47 24.44 24.45 23.05
CA SER A 47 23.72 24.85 21.86
C SER A 47 24.33 24.20 20.61
N THR A 48 24.13 22.90 20.39
CA THR A 48 24.30 22.25 19.06
C THR A 48 23.65 20.87 19.03
N THR A 49 22.32 20.81 18.94
CA THR A 49 21.60 19.74 18.25
C THR A 49 20.13 20.12 18.16
N LEU A 50 19.82 21.00 17.21
CA LEU A 50 18.47 21.06 16.65
C LEU A 50 18.19 19.68 16.07
N ASN A 51 17.41 18.91 16.83
CA ASN A 51 17.05 17.53 16.56
C ASN A 51 16.29 17.50 15.23
N ARG A 52 17.00 17.12 14.16
CA ARG A 52 16.51 16.94 12.78
C ARG A 52 15.48 15.78 12.67
N ASN A 53 15.00 15.27 13.81
CA ASN A 53 14.21 14.05 13.96
C ASN A 53 12.74 14.30 14.39
N GLN A 54 12.26 15.55 14.45
CA GLN A 54 10.82 15.84 14.66
C GLN A 54 10.08 16.36 13.41
N LEU A 55 10.71 16.27 12.23
CA LEU A 55 10.07 16.49 10.92
C LEU A 55 10.07 15.24 10.03
N SER A 56 10.41 14.07 10.59
CA SER A 56 10.35 12.79 9.88
C SER A 56 8.96 12.16 10.04
N ARG A 57 8.18 12.21 8.97
CA ARG A 57 7.14 11.24 8.61
C ARG A 57 6.14 10.90 9.74
N GLN A 58 5.07 11.71 9.84
CA GLN A 58 3.77 11.08 10.14
C GLN A 58 3.59 9.96 9.10
N ASN A 59 3.50 8.71 9.56
CA ASN A 59 3.39 7.48 8.78
C ASN A 59 2.40 7.62 7.61
N LEU A 60 2.87 8.11 6.47
CA LEU A 60 2.29 7.82 5.16
C LEU A 60 2.78 6.42 4.83
N GLN A 61 2.07 5.42 5.34
CA GLN A 61 2.35 4.05 4.96
C GLN A 61 2.09 3.94 3.46
N SER A 62 3.17 3.82 2.68
CA SER A 62 3.08 3.80 1.22
C SER A 62 2.23 2.62 0.78
N ALA A 63 1.36 2.83 -0.20
CA ALA A 63 0.56 1.74 -0.76
C ALA A 63 1.29 1.04 -1.92
N PHE A 64 2.31 1.68 -2.48
CA PHE A 64 3.18 1.19 -3.55
C PHE A 64 4.65 1.13 -3.10
N PRO A 65 5.52 0.38 -3.79
CA PRO A 65 6.95 0.34 -3.47
C PRO A 65 7.59 1.73 -3.58
N GLU A 66 8.64 1.99 -2.79
CA GLU A 66 9.37 3.24 -2.90
C GLU A 66 9.94 3.43 -4.31
N GLY A 67 9.76 4.62 -4.88
CA GLY A 67 10.13 4.92 -6.28
C GLY A 67 9.22 4.33 -7.35
N TYR A 68 8.21 3.51 -7.00
CA TYR A 68 7.22 3.05 -7.97
C TYR A 68 6.18 4.14 -8.24
N ILE A 69 5.95 4.41 -9.52
CA ILE A 69 4.92 5.34 -9.98
C ILE A 69 3.81 4.52 -10.65
N PRO A 70 2.60 4.45 -10.04
CA PRO A 70 1.47 3.73 -10.61
C PRO A 70 1.04 4.29 -11.97
N TYR A 71 0.54 3.39 -12.82
CA TYR A 71 0.07 3.72 -14.15
C TYR A 71 -1.38 4.22 -14.17
N ILE A 72 -1.65 5.13 -15.09
CA ILE A 72 -2.98 5.56 -15.49
C ILE A 72 -3.11 5.47 -17.02
N PHE A 73 -4.28 5.04 -17.51
CA PHE A 73 -4.57 5.01 -18.93
C PHE A 73 -6.05 5.30 -19.19
N THR A 74 -6.39 5.60 -20.45
CA THR A 74 -7.78 5.76 -20.86
C THR A 74 -8.14 4.66 -21.86
N THR A 75 -9.32 4.05 -21.72
CA THR A 75 -9.71 2.98 -22.64
C THR A 75 -10.01 3.52 -24.04
N SER A 76 -10.52 4.76 -24.13
CA SER A 76 -10.81 5.43 -25.40
C SER A 76 -9.55 5.72 -26.23
N SER A 77 -8.39 5.91 -25.60
CA SER A 77 -7.12 6.07 -26.35
C SER A 77 -6.64 4.78 -27.01
N LEU A 78 -7.18 3.63 -26.59
CA LEU A 78 -6.96 2.33 -27.21
C LEU A 78 -7.93 2.05 -28.37
N GLY A 79 -8.74 3.04 -28.77
CA GLY A 79 -9.80 2.88 -29.76
C GLY A 79 -11.02 2.13 -29.23
N LEU A 80 -11.19 2.06 -27.90
CA LEU A 80 -12.27 1.34 -27.25
C LEU A 80 -13.28 2.34 -26.68
N ASP A 81 -14.32 2.62 -27.46
CA ASP A 81 -15.43 3.44 -27.04
C ASP A 81 -16.48 2.61 -26.28
N SER A 82 -17.17 3.25 -25.33
CA SER A 82 -18.17 2.61 -24.49
C SER A 82 -19.29 3.57 -24.10
N ILE A 83 -20.48 3.00 -24.03
CA ILE A 83 -21.66 3.63 -23.47
C ILE A 83 -21.53 3.70 -21.94
N GLY A 84 -22.30 4.57 -21.29
CA GLY A 84 -22.26 4.78 -19.83
C GLY A 84 -22.90 3.67 -18.98
N ASN A 85 -23.29 2.54 -19.57
CA ASN A 85 -23.81 1.38 -18.84
C ASN A 85 -22.73 0.30 -18.71
N PHE A 86 -22.07 0.27 -17.55
CA PHE A 86 -21.02 -0.68 -17.24
C PHE A 86 -21.49 -1.82 -16.33
N GLY A 87 -22.77 -1.87 -15.95
CA GLY A 87 -23.24 -2.77 -14.88
C GLY A 87 -22.82 -2.32 -13.48
N GLY A 88 -22.70 -1.01 -13.29
CA GLY A 88 -22.28 -0.39 -12.04
C GLY A 88 -20.76 -0.24 -11.88
N ILE A 89 -20.34 0.22 -10.70
CA ILE A 89 -18.94 0.48 -10.36
C ILE A 89 -18.06 -0.77 -10.54
N SER A 90 -18.53 -1.93 -10.07
CA SER A 90 -17.80 -3.20 -10.20
C SER A 90 -17.57 -3.59 -11.67
N GLY A 91 -18.59 -3.40 -12.52
CA GLY A 91 -18.45 -3.69 -13.95
C GLY A 91 -17.56 -2.68 -14.68
N ALA A 92 -17.52 -1.42 -14.24
CA ALA A 92 -16.54 -0.43 -14.74
C ALA A 92 -15.10 -0.80 -14.36
N ASP A 93 -14.87 -1.29 -13.13
CA ASP A 93 -13.56 -1.80 -12.72
C ASP A 93 -13.18 -3.05 -13.52
N ALA A 94 -14.10 -3.99 -13.73
CA ALA A 94 -13.87 -5.16 -14.58
C ALA A 94 -13.55 -4.78 -16.04
N TYR A 95 -14.19 -3.73 -16.55
CA TYR A 95 -13.89 -3.17 -17.87
C TYR A 95 -12.43 -2.67 -17.93
N CYS A 96 -11.98 -1.90 -16.94
CA CYS A 96 -10.57 -1.50 -16.83
C CYS A 96 -9.62 -2.69 -16.71
N GLN A 97 -9.93 -3.65 -15.82
CA GLN A 97 -9.09 -4.81 -15.55
C GLN A 97 -8.88 -5.70 -16.78
N SER A 98 -9.88 -5.79 -17.67
CA SER A 98 -9.80 -6.59 -18.90
C SER A 98 -9.12 -5.89 -20.08
N ARG A 99 -8.83 -4.58 -19.96
CA ARG A 99 -8.28 -3.74 -21.04
C ARG A 99 -6.94 -3.10 -20.69
N ILE A 100 -6.20 -3.70 -19.75
CA ILE A 100 -4.86 -3.27 -19.39
C ILE A 100 -3.96 -3.34 -20.64
N PRO A 101 -3.33 -2.23 -21.05
CA PRO A 101 -2.36 -2.24 -22.14
C PRO A 101 -1.23 -3.23 -21.90
N SER A 102 -0.80 -3.94 -22.94
CA SER A 102 0.27 -4.96 -22.83
C SER A 102 1.63 -4.37 -22.45
N ASN A 103 1.82 -3.06 -22.58
CA ASN A 103 3.06 -2.36 -22.29
C ASN A 103 3.18 -1.89 -20.81
N ILE A 104 2.18 -2.15 -19.97
CA ILE A 104 2.22 -1.84 -18.54
C ILE A 104 2.01 -3.11 -17.69
N PRO A 105 2.38 -3.10 -16.39
CA PRO A 105 2.25 -4.28 -15.54
C PRO A 105 0.80 -4.76 -15.40
N SER A 106 0.63 -6.09 -15.30
CA SER A 106 -0.63 -6.76 -14.96
C SER A 106 -0.96 -6.55 -13.47
N GLY A 107 -1.37 -5.33 -13.13
CA GLY A 107 -1.82 -4.92 -11.80
C GLY A 107 -3.35 -5.02 -11.62
N ILE A 108 -3.84 -4.45 -10.52
CA ILE A 108 -5.28 -4.21 -10.31
C ILE A 108 -5.57 -2.81 -10.83
N TYR A 109 -6.55 -2.66 -11.72
CA TYR A 109 -6.95 -1.35 -12.24
C TYR A 109 -8.42 -1.10 -11.95
N LYS A 110 -8.70 0.05 -11.35
CA LYS A 110 -10.06 0.52 -11.09
C LYS A 110 -10.37 1.76 -11.90
N ALA A 111 -11.64 1.97 -12.18
CA ALA A 111 -12.11 3.04 -13.03
C ALA A 111 -12.36 4.34 -12.22
N MET A 112 -11.81 5.45 -12.70
CA MET A 112 -12.04 6.80 -12.16
C MET A 112 -13.37 7.33 -12.69
N LEU A 113 -14.43 7.03 -11.95
CA LEU A 113 -15.77 7.59 -12.10
C LEU A 113 -16.46 7.57 -10.73
N VAL A 114 -17.52 8.35 -10.54
CA VAL A 114 -18.31 8.34 -9.30
C VAL A 114 -19.78 8.10 -9.60
N ASP A 115 -20.46 7.41 -8.69
CA ASP A 115 -21.92 7.38 -8.64
C ASP A 115 -22.48 8.22 -7.48
N GLY A 116 -21.62 8.74 -6.59
CA GLY A 116 -22.03 9.52 -5.43
C GLY A 116 -22.52 8.68 -4.24
N VAL A 117 -22.51 7.34 -4.35
CA VAL A 117 -22.97 6.44 -3.29
C VAL A 117 -22.00 5.31 -3.03
N ASN A 118 -21.62 4.52 -4.03
CA ASN A 118 -20.68 3.41 -3.88
C ASN A 118 -19.24 3.86 -4.10
N ARG A 119 -19.02 4.79 -5.04
CA ARG A 119 -17.75 5.46 -5.27
C ARG A 119 -17.91 6.97 -5.20
N VAL A 120 -17.17 7.59 -4.28
CA VAL A 120 -17.23 9.02 -3.96
C VAL A 120 -15.82 9.53 -3.76
N ALA A 121 -15.40 10.54 -4.52
CA ALA A 121 -14.10 11.16 -4.31
C ALA A 121 -14.10 12.04 -3.05
N THR A 122 -15.15 12.85 -2.90
CA THR A 122 -15.38 13.76 -1.77
C THR A 122 -16.82 14.29 -1.82
N THR A 123 -17.37 14.70 -0.67
CA THR A 123 -18.64 15.45 -0.59
C THR A 123 -18.43 16.95 -0.37
N VAL A 124 -17.18 17.40 -0.22
CA VAL A 124 -16.85 18.79 0.12
C VAL A 124 -16.03 19.46 -0.98
N GLY A 125 -14.95 18.81 -1.43
CA GLY A 125 -14.06 19.41 -2.43
C GLY A 125 -12.66 18.78 -2.44
N PRO A 126 -11.79 19.23 -3.36
CA PRO A 126 -10.55 18.53 -3.74
C PRO A 126 -9.56 18.36 -2.58
N ASN A 127 -9.60 19.21 -1.55
CA ASN A 127 -8.68 19.17 -0.42
C ASN A 127 -9.23 18.42 0.80
N SER A 128 -10.32 17.65 0.64
CA SER A 128 -11.02 16.99 1.75
C SER A 128 -11.34 15.54 1.45
N LYS A 129 -11.04 14.64 2.40
CA LYS A 129 -11.46 13.23 2.38
C LYS A 129 -12.88 13.00 2.90
N VAL A 130 -13.59 14.05 3.31
CA VAL A 130 -14.93 13.91 3.88
C VAL A 130 -15.86 13.25 2.85
N GLY A 131 -16.51 12.17 3.28
CA GLY A 131 -17.42 11.38 2.44
C GLY A 131 -16.73 10.52 1.38
N GLN A 132 -15.40 10.50 1.32
CA GLN A 132 -14.65 9.68 0.37
C GLN A 132 -14.96 8.19 0.59
N ARG A 133 -15.25 7.47 -0.49
CA ARG A 133 -15.61 6.04 -0.48
C ARG A 133 -15.12 5.38 -1.76
N ASP A 134 -14.41 4.26 -1.62
CA ASP A 134 -13.85 3.46 -2.72
C ASP A 134 -13.17 4.32 -3.81
N TRP A 135 -12.47 5.37 -3.38
CA TRP A 135 -11.81 6.30 -4.28
C TRP A 135 -10.51 5.71 -4.81
N VAL A 136 -10.23 5.94 -6.09
CA VAL A 136 -9.20 5.22 -6.84
C VAL A 136 -7.83 5.88 -6.81
N PHE A 137 -7.75 7.16 -6.45
CA PHE A 137 -6.47 7.86 -6.33
C PHE A 137 -6.02 7.93 -4.88
N LEU A 138 -4.74 7.63 -4.67
CA LEU A 138 -4.11 7.65 -3.36
C LEU A 138 -3.65 9.06 -3.01
N PRO A 139 -3.59 9.41 -1.71
CA PRO A 139 -2.97 10.64 -1.22
C PRO A 139 -1.49 10.77 -1.59
N ASN A 140 -1.06 11.99 -1.94
CA ASN A 140 0.33 12.36 -2.16
C ASN A 140 1.07 11.45 -3.15
N GLN A 141 0.37 10.98 -4.19
CA GLN A 141 0.85 9.96 -5.10
C GLN A 141 1.04 10.53 -6.51
N GLN A 142 2.19 10.24 -7.10
CA GLN A 142 2.43 10.49 -8.53
C GLN A 142 1.80 9.40 -9.38
N TYR A 143 1.25 9.75 -10.53
CA TYR A 143 0.71 8.81 -11.51
C TYR A 143 1.34 9.10 -12.88
N ARG A 144 1.71 8.04 -13.61
CA ARG A 144 2.30 8.15 -14.94
C ARG A 144 1.43 7.55 -16.02
N ARG A 145 1.46 8.16 -17.20
CA ARG A 145 0.66 7.75 -18.35
C ARG A 145 1.19 6.45 -18.93
N ALA A 146 0.31 5.50 -19.25
CA ALA A 146 0.70 4.23 -19.87
C ALA A 146 1.34 4.40 -21.26
N GLU A 147 0.97 5.44 -22.03
CA GLU A 147 1.43 5.64 -23.41
C GLU A 147 2.95 5.90 -23.52
N ASP A 148 3.55 6.56 -22.53
CA ASP A 148 4.95 7.02 -22.60
C ASP A 148 5.62 7.21 -21.23
N SER A 149 4.99 6.77 -20.14
CA SER A 149 5.51 6.82 -18.78
C SER A 149 5.81 8.22 -18.23
N VAL A 150 5.31 9.30 -18.87
CA VAL A 150 5.48 10.65 -18.30
C VAL A 150 4.57 10.84 -17.08
N ASN A 151 5.04 11.64 -16.12
CA ASN A 151 4.23 12.02 -14.97
C ASN A 151 3.01 12.85 -15.42
N VAL A 152 1.82 12.37 -15.10
CA VAL A 152 0.53 13.03 -15.39
C VAL A 152 0.21 14.01 -14.29
N MET A 153 0.30 13.58 -13.04
CA MET A 153 -0.11 14.37 -11.88
C MET A 153 0.51 13.86 -10.60
N THR A 154 0.58 14.77 -9.62
CA THR A 154 0.77 14.43 -8.20
C THR A 154 -0.50 14.82 -7.45
N THR A 155 -1.12 13.87 -6.75
CA THR A 155 -2.31 14.15 -5.94
C THR A 155 -1.93 14.83 -4.62
N ASN A 156 -2.87 15.57 -4.04
CA ASN A 156 -2.74 16.15 -2.71
C ASN A 156 -2.97 15.10 -1.60
N SER A 157 -3.00 15.56 -0.35
CA SER A 157 -3.23 14.70 0.82
C SER A 157 -4.61 14.02 0.86
N ALA A 158 -5.57 14.47 0.04
CA ALA A 158 -6.88 13.86 -0.12
C ALA A 158 -6.99 12.93 -1.35
N GLY A 159 -5.92 12.78 -2.14
CA GLY A 159 -5.90 11.93 -3.34
C GLY A 159 -6.54 12.58 -4.56
N MET A 160 -6.53 13.92 -4.66
CA MET A 160 -7.12 14.68 -5.76
C MET A 160 -6.19 15.83 -6.19
N VAL A 161 -6.53 16.51 -7.30
CA VAL A 161 -5.87 17.75 -7.73
C VAL A 161 -6.86 18.90 -7.57
N ASP A 162 -6.48 19.95 -6.85
CA ASP A 162 -7.30 21.16 -6.76
C ASP A 162 -7.03 22.05 -7.97
N PHE A 163 -7.98 22.12 -8.92
CA PHE A 163 -7.88 22.96 -10.12
C PHE A 163 -8.20 24.44 -9.86
N SER A 164 -8.42 24.85 -8.61
CA SER A 164 -8.57 26.27 -8.27
C SER A 164 -7.31 27.07 -8.60
N ASN A 165 -7.48 28.38 -8.81
CA ASN A 165 -6.38 29.32 -9.09
C ASN A 165 -5.52 28.96 -10.32
N GLY A 166 -6.09 28.25 -11.29
CA GLY A 166 -5.42 27.91 -12.55
C GLY A 166 -4.41 26.76 -12.44
N ALA A 167 -4.44 26.00 -11.35
CA ALA A 167 -3.64 24.78 -11.24
C ALA A 167 -4.06 23.75 -12.29
N THR A 168 -3.09 23.02 -12.83
CA THR A 168 -3.29 22.00 -13.88
C THR A 168 -2.52 20.73 -13.54
N LEU A 169 -2.91 19.62 -14.19
CA LEU A 169 -2.08 18.44 -14.29
C LEU A 169 -0.72 18.78 -14.91
N ASN A 170 0.30 17.98 -14.61
CA ASN A 170 1.62 18.10 -15.24
C ASN A 170 1.57 17.75 -16.72
N ASN A 171 0.80 16.72 -17.07
CA ASN A 171 0.56 16.27 -18.44
C ASN A 171 -0.88 15.73 -18.56
N PRO A 172 -1.47 15.69 -19.76
CA PRO A 172 -2.80 15.08 -19.93
C PRO A 172 -2.78 13.57 -19.67
N ILE A 173 -3.94 12.97 -19.40
CA ILE A 173 -4.03 11.51 -19.18
C ILE A 173 -3.82 10.74 -20.48
N SER A 174 -4.14 11.33 -21.64
CA SER A 174 -3.86 10.75 -22.97
C SER A 174 -3.38 11.81 -23.95
N LYS A 175 -2.56 11.38 -24.94
CA LYS A 175 -2.19 12.20 -26.11
C LYS A 175 -3.13 12.00 -27.30
N VAL A 176 -4.02 11.00 -27.24
CA VAL A 176 -4.94 10.71 -28.34
C VAL A 176 -6.01 11.80 -28.37
N ALA A 177 -6.01 12.57 -29.46
CA ALA A 177 -6.86 13.75 -29.63
C ALA A 177 -8.37 13.48 -29.45
N THR A 178 -8.79 12.23 -29.65
CA THR A 178 -10.18 11.78 -29.53
C THR A 178 -10.49 11.11 -28.18
N ALA A 179 -9.58 11.10 -27.21
CA ALA A 179 -9.82 10.43 -25.93
C ALA A 179 -10.70 11.28 -24.99
N GLY A 180 -11.91 10.80 -24.73
CA GLY A 180 -12.82 11.29 -23.67
C GLY A 180 -13.16 10.18 -22.67
N GLN A 181 -13.79 10.55 -21.56
CA GLN A 181 -14.09 9.62 -20.47
C GLN A 181 -15.40 9.96 -19.75
N TRP A 182 -16.08 8.94 -19.25
CA TRP A 182 -17.15 9.10 -18.26
C TRP A 182 -16.56 9.37 -16.88
N THR A 183 -17.16 10.30 -16.12
CA THR A 183 -16.66 10.71 -14.79
C THR A 183 -17.75 10.76 -13.72
N GLY A 184 -18.91 11.34 -14.03
CA GLY A 184 -19.93 11.68 -13.03
C GLY A 184 -19.53 12.80 -12.06
N LEU A 185 -18.46 13.54 -12.37
CA LEU A 185 -17.81 14.49 -11.45
C LEU A 185 -18.08 15.95 -11.81
N ASN A 186 -18.08 16.82 -10.80
CA ASN A 186 -17.82 18.26 -10.96
C ASN A 186 -16.31 18.54 -11.03
N SER A 187 -15.93 19.76 -11.41
CA SER A 187 -14.53 20.23 -11.42
C SER A 187 -13.87 20.22 -10.03
N ASN A 188 -14.65 20.22 -8.96
CA ASN A 188 -14.19 20.12 -7.57
C ASN A 188 -14.22 18.68 -7.01
N TRP A 189 -14.32 17.67 -7.89
CA TRP A 189 -14.37 16.24 -7.55
C TRP A 189 -15.61 15.76 -6.79
N THR A 190 -16.62 16.62 -6.55
CA THR A 190 -17.90 16.15 -6.01
C THR A 190 -18.74 15.46 -7.08
N ALA A 191 -19.64 14.56 -6.69
CA ALA A 191 -20.57 13.95 -7.63
C ALA A 191 -21.49 15.01 -8.26
N ARG A 192 -21.69 14.93 -9.57
CA ARG A 192 -22.55 15.86 -10.30
C ARG A 192 -24.03 15.49 -10.14
N LEU A 193 -24.82 16.49 -9.78
CA LEU A 193 -26.28 16.44 -9.81
C LEU A 193 -26.80 17.38 -10.90
N SER A 194 -27.95 17.03 -11.49
CA SER A 194 -28.72 17.97 -12.31
C SER A 194 -29.31 19.09 -11.44
N SER A 195 -29.89 20.11 -12.07
CA SER A 195 -30.61 21.19 -11.37
C SER A 195 -31.76 20.67 -10.49
N GLY A 196 -32.33 19.50 -10.80
CA GLY A 196 -33.36 18.83 -10.00
C GLY A 196 -32.80 17.88 -8.93
N GLY A 197 -31.49 17.87 -8.68
CA GLY A 197 -30.85 17.00 -7.69
C GLY A 197 -30.68 15.54 -8.13
N ILE A 198 -30.87 15.23 -9.42
CA ILE A 198 -30.76 13.87 -9.96
C ILE A 198 -29.29 13.59 -10.29
N PRO A 199 -28.69 12.49 -9.82
CA PRO A 199 -27.32 12.13 -10.16
C PRO A 199 -27.10 11.96 -11.67
N LEU A 200 -26.05 12.57 -12.20
CA LEU A 200 -25.65 12.49 -13.60
C LEU A 200 -24.55 11.43 -13.78
N ASN A 201 -24.95 10.19 -13.55
CA ASN A 201 -24.07 9.04 -13.44
C ASN A 201 -24.65 7.80 -14.15
N CYS A 202 -25.51 7.98 -15.16
CA CYS A 202 -26.09 6.86 -15.91
C CYS A 202 -26.87 5.85 -15.05
N GLY A 203 -27.58 6.33 -14.03
CA GLY A 203 -28.31 5.47 -13.09
C GLY A 203 -27.34 4.60 -12.29
N SER A 204 -26.33 5.21 -11.69
CA SER A 204 -25.19 4.52 -11.06
C SER A 204 -24.50 3.55 -12.02
N TRP A 205 -24.34 3.97 -13.27
CA TRP A 205 -23.64 3.26 -14.35
C TRP A 205 -24.28 1.92 -14.72
N ASN A 206 -25.59 1.80 -14.50
CA ASN A 206 -26.40 0.61 -14.82
C ASN A 206 -27.43 0.86 -15.93
N SER A 207 -27.49 2.07 -16.49
CA SER A 207 -28.52 2.44 -17.47
C SER A 207 -27.97 3.26 -18.62
N SER A 208 -28.36 2.89 -19.84
CA SER A 208 -28.10 3.66 -21.06
C SER A 208 -29.13 4.78 -21.29
N GLY A 209 -30.28 4.74 -20.61
CA GLY A 209 -31.35 5.74 -20.75
C GLY A 209 -31.16 7.02 -19.92
N GLY A 210 -30.20 7.01 -18.99
CA GLY A 210 -29.88 8.16 -18.15
C GLY A 210 -28.98 9.18 -18.86
N ARG A 211 -28.55 10.19 -18.08
CA ARG A 211 -27.50 11.14 -18.46
C ARG A 211 -26.27 10.93 -17.58
N GLY A 212 -25.09 11.20 -18.12
CA GLY A 212 -23.81 11.07 -17.42
C GLY A 212 -22.93 12.28 -17.69
N VAL A 213 -21.94 12.51 -16.84
CA VAL A 213 -20.92 13.54 -17.07
C VAL A 213 -19.70 12.93 -17.74
N ILE A 214 -19.12 13.68 -18.69
CA ILE A 214 -17.88 13.33 -19.37
C ILE A 214 -16.78 14.37 -19.10
N GLY A 215 -15.53 13.92 -19.16
CA GLY A 215 -14.34 14.77 -19.23
C GLY A 215 -13.55 14.50 -20.50
N VAL A 216 -12.52 15.32 -20.74
CA VAL A 216 -11.62 15.21 -21.91
C VAL A 216 -10.22 14.79 -21.45
N SER A 217 -9.72 13.65 -21.91
CA SER A 217 -8.46 13.06 -21.42
C SER A 217 -7.21 13.83 -21.84
N THR A 218 -7.33 14.68 -22.86
CA THR A 218 -6.25 15.52 -23.42
C THR A 218 -6.13 16.88 -22.73
N ARG A 219 -7.06 17.22 -21.83
CA ARG A 219 -7.02 18.47 -21.05
C ARG A 219 -6.23 18.26 -19.76
N THR A 220 -5.58 19.33 -19.30
CA THR A 220 -4.82 19.36 -18.04
C THR A 220 -5.48 20.21 -16.97
N ASP A 221 -6.53 20.94 -17.30
CA ASP A 221 -7.34 21.69 -16.34
C ASP A 221 -8.55 20.85 -15.89
N SER A 222 -9.51 21.50 -15.24
CA SER A 222 -10.72 20.83 -14.74
C SER A 222 -11.60 20.20 -15.83
N GLU A 223 -11.38 20.49 -17.12
CA GLU A 223 -12.13 19.85 -18.20
C GLU A 223 -11.80 18.36 -18.33
N MET A 224 -10.72 17.87 -17.70
CA MET A 224 -10.50 16.42 -17.57
C MET A 224 -11.54 15.73 -16.67
N LEU A 225 -12.28 16.49 -15.85
CA LEU A 225 -13.36 15.96 -15.02
C LEU A 225 -14.72 16.22 -15.64
N ILE A 226 -14.95 17.45 -16.11
CA ILE A 226 -16.22 17.89 -16.67
C ILE A 226 -15.96 18.78 -17.87
N ALA A 227 -16.22 18.24 -19.06
CA ALA A 227 -16.10 18.98 -20.30
C ALA A 227 -17.12 20.13 -20.31
N ALA A 228 -16.67 21.31 -20.70
CA ALA A 228 -17.50 22.48 -20.87
C ALA A 228 -17.19 23.16 -22.20
N ASN A 229 -18.15 23.93 -22.71
CA ASN A 229 -17.90 25.01 -23.66
C ASN A 229 -18.38 26.34 -23.02
N SER A 230 -18.28 27.45 -23.77
CA SER A 230 -18.68 28.78 -23.29
C SER A 230 -20.13 28.89 -22.81
N THR A 231 -20.99 27.90 -23.10
CA THR A 231 -22.44 27.98 -22.90
C THR A 231 -23.00 26.81 -22.08
N TYR A 232 -22.39 25.62 -22.10
CA TYR A 232 -22.92 24.41 -21.45
C TYR A 232 -21.84 23.45 -20.93
N GLN A 233 -22.16 22.75 -19.84
CA GLN A 233 -21.44 21.57 -19.37
C GLN A 233 -21.99 20.32 -20.07
N TYR A 234 -21.11 19.39 -20.46
CA TYR A 234 -21.49 18.23 -21.27
C TYR A 234 -21.99 17.06 -20.43
N GLU A 235 -23.31 16.86 -20.53
CA GLU A 235 -24.07 15.84 -19.82
C GLU A 235 -24.85 14.97 -20.84
N PRO A 236 -24.18 14.15 -21.67
CA PRO A 236 -24.85 13.37 -22.71
C PRO A 236 -25.72 12.24 -22.17
N TYR A 237 -26.58 11.71 -23.05
CA TYR A 237 -27.24 10.44 -22.79
C TYR A 237 -26.25 9.29 -22.77
N CYS A 238 -26.50 8.33 -21.88
CA CYS A 238 -25.56 7.25 -21.61
C CYS A 238 -25.52 6.17 -22.68
N TYR A 239 -26.37 6.22 -23.72
CA TYR A 239 -26.27 5.33 -24.87
C TYR A 239 -25.26 5.81 -25.92
N TYR A 240 -24.74 7.03 -25.80
CA TYR A 240 -23.68 7.51 -26.70
C TYR A 240 -22.33 6.93 -26.29
N SER A 241 -21.54 6.50 -27.27
CA SER A 241 -20.13 6.14 -27.11
C SER A 241 -19.18 7.22 -27.66
N TYR A 242 -19.71 8.27 -28.28
CA TYR A 242 -18.97 9.43 -28.77
C TYR A 242 -19.82 10.69 -28.57
N VAL A 243 -19.22 11.79 -28.09
CA VAL A 243 -19.92 13.05 -27.81
C VAL A 243 -18.91 14.19 -27.83
N TYR A 244 -19.33 15.38 -28.28
CA TYR A 244 -18.55 16.64 -28.26
C TYR A 244 -17.30 16.56 -29.15
N GLY A 245 -17.32 17.22 -30.32
CA GLY A 245 -16.21 17.10 -31.26
C GLY A 245 -15.91 15.62 -31.61
N PRO A 246 -14.65 15.25 -31.89
CA PRO A 246 -14.29 13.90 -32.28
C PRO A 246 -14.02 12.96 -31.08
N TYR A 247 -14.56 13.20 -29.87
CA TYR A 247 -14.20 12.40 -28.70
C TYR A 247 -14.98 11.08 -28.60
N ASN A 248 -14.23 9.98 -28.48
CA ASN A 248 -14.68 8.65 -28.10
C ASN A 248 -14.67 8.53 -26.57
N LEU A 249 -15.77 8.05 -26.00
CA LEU A 249 -15.96 7.95 -24.56
C LEU A 249 -15.46 6.60 -24.05
N GLY A 250 -14.66 6.63 -23.00
CA GLY A 250 -14.18 5.44 -22.31
C GLY A 250 -14.13 5.65 -20.80
N LEU A 251 -13.20 4.94 -20.16
CA LEU A 251 -12.89 5.09 -18.74
C LEU A 251 -11.43 5.51 -18.56
N VAL A 252 -11.18 6.30 -17.53
CA VAL A 252 -9.82 6.46 -16.98
C VAL A 252 -9.59 5.31 -16.00
N CYS A 253 -8.58 4.50 -16.24
CA CYS A 253 -8.23 3.33 -15.43
C CYS A 253 -6.96 3.61 -14.62
N VAL A 254 -7.03 3.37 -13.32
CA VAL A 254 -6.01 3.76 -12.35
C VAL A 254 -5.49 2.51 -11.64
N GLU A 255 -4.17 2.30 -11.68
CA GLU A 255 -3.53 1.20 -10.97
C GLU A 255 -3.75 1.34 -9.45
N GLN A 256 -4.19 0.26 -8.82
CA GLN A 256 -4.49 0.16 -7.40
C GLN A 256 -3.39 -0.63 -6.67
N PRO A 257 -3.15 -0.32 -5.39
CA PRO A 257 -2.30 -1.15 -4.56
C PRO A 257 -2.93 -2.53 -4.38
N ILE A 258 -2.10 -3.57 -4.42
CA ILE A 258 -2.55 -4.95 -4.20
C ILE A 258 -2.87 -5.14 -2.72
N ALA A 259 -3.91 -5.92 -2.41
CA ALA A 259 -4.23 -6.30 -1.04
C ALA A 259 -2.98 -6.87 -0.34
N PRO A 260 -2.68 -6.47 0.91
CA PRO A 260 -1.49 -6.93 1.60
C PRO A 260 -1.48 -8.45 1.76
N LYS A 261 -0.29 -9.04 1.77
CA LYS A 261 -0.06 -10.45 2.06
C LYS A 261 0.54 -10.64 3.44
N TYR A 262 0.13 -11.69 4.14
CA TYR A 262 0.63 -11.97 5.49
C TYR A 262 1.98 -12.69 5.46
N ILE A 263 2.84 -12.33 6.41
CA ILE A 263 4.06 -13.05 6.77
C ILE A 263 4.02 -13.36 8.26
N PHE A 264 4.45 -14.57 8.63
CA PHE A 264 4.73 -14.94 10.02
C PHE A 264 6.02 -15.73 10.11
N VAL A 265 6.55 -15.85 11.33
CA VAL A 265 7.79 -16.58 11.61
C VAL A 265 7.44 -17.78 12.48
N THR A 266 7.99 -18.96 12.17
CA THR A 266 7.70 -20.17 12.97
C THR A 266 8.55 -20.25 14.23
N SER A 267 9.74 -19.64 14.25
CA SER A 267 10.62 -19.67 15.44
C SER A 267 10.12 -18.83 16.63
N SER A 268 9.04 -18.07 16.46
CA SER A 268 8.32 -17.44 17.58
C SER A 268 7.36 -18.39 18.28
N THR A 269 7.10 -19.59 17.74
CA THR A 269 6.31 -20.63 18.41
C THR A 269 7.22 -21.50 19.29
N GLU A 270 6.63 -22.39 20.10
CA GLU A 270 7.38 -23.36 20.92
C GLU A 270 7.98 -24.52 20.10
N GLU A 271 7.80 -24.51 18.77
CA GLU A 271 8.31 -25.56 17.88
C GLU A 271 9.63 -25.14 17.21
N TRP A 272 10.61 -26.03 17.27
CA TRP A 272 12.00 -25.82 16.87
C TRP A 272 12.31 -26.81 15.75
N HIS A 273 12.91 -26.33 14.66
CA HIS A 273 13.18 -27.19 13.51
C HIS A 273 14.65 -27.16 13.08
N ASP A 274 15.18 -28.34 12.79
CA ASP A 274 16.52 -28.49 12.23
C ASP A 274 16.50 -28.21 10.71
N GLY A 275 17.61 -28.41 10.01
CA GLY A 275 17.70 -28.13 8.57
C GLY A 275 16.96 -29.12 7.65
N ASN A 276 16.37 -30.20 8.18
CA ASN A 276 15.74 -31.26 7.39
C ASN A 276 14.23 -31.13 7.28
N PHE A 277 13.75 -30.26 6.40
CA PHE A 277 12.32 -30.11 6.15
C PHE A 277 11.75 -31.15 5.16
N GLY A 278 12.54 -32.14 4.70
CA GLY A 278 12.14 -33.01 3.60
C GLY A 278 12.12 -32.28 2.25
N GLY A 279 12.96 -31.25 2.12
CA GLY A 279 13.06 -30.40 0.94
C GLY A 279 12.12 -29.20 0.94
N ILE A 280 12.13 -28.46 -0.16
CA ILE A 280 11.31 -27.25 -0.35
C ILE A 280 9.81 -27.52 -0.13
N ALA A 281 9.29 -28.62 -0.69
CA ALA A 281 7.88 -28.97 -0.53
C ALA A 281 7.50 -29.28 0.92
N GLY A 282 8.38 -29.93 1.67
CA GLY A 282 8.13 -30.20 3.09
C GLY A 282 8.28 -28.94 3.96
N ALA A 283 9.15 -28.00 3.60
CA ALA A 283 9.22 -26.69 4.23
C ALA A 283 7.93 -25.87 4.02
N ASP A 284 7.35 -25.93 2.81
CA ASP A 284 6.05 -25.32 2.54
C ASP A 284 4.92 -26.00 3.32
N ALA A 285 4.92 -27.33 3.38
CA ALA A 285 3.94 -28.08 4.18
C ALA A 285 4.04 -27.73 5.67
N TYR A 286 5.26 -27.52 6.18
CA TYR A 286 5.49 -27.03 7.53
C TYR A 286 4.95 -25.60 7.72
N CYS A 287 5.22 -24.67 6.80
CA CYS A 287 4.59 -23.35 6.88
C CYS A 287 3.05 -23.41 6.85
N GLN A 288 2.48 -24.27 6.00
CA GLN A 288 1.04 -24.43 5.91
C GLN A 288 0.41 -25.02 7.18
N SER A 289 1.13 -25.88 7.91
CA SER A 289 0.64 -26.44 9.18
C SER A 289 0.77 -25.48 10.36
N GLN A 290 1.63 -24.46 10.25
CA GLN A 290 1.92 -23.49 11.29
C GLN A 290 1.14 -22.18 11.14
N VAL A 291 0.14 -22.13 10.24
CA VAL A 291 -0.65 -20.91 10.00
C VAL A 291 -1.33 -20.45 11.28
N PRO A 292 -1.08 -19.20 11.74
CA PRO A 292 -1.71 -18.67 12.94
C PRO A 292 -3.23 -18.63 12.83
N THR A 293 -3.93 -19.01 13.91
CA THR A 293 -5.39 -19.09 13.94
C THR A 293 -6.09 -17.73 13.80
N ASN A 294 -5.36 -16.63 13.98
CA ASN A 294 -5.87 -15.27 13.80
C ASN A 294 -5.86 -14.80 12.33
N LEU A 295 -5.28 -15.59 11.41
CA LEU A 295 -5.29 -15.28 9.99
C LEU A 295 -6.54 -15.85 9.29
N PRO A 296 -6.97 -15.26 8.15
CA PRO A 296 -8.09 -15.79 7.38
C PRO A 296 -7.90 -17.26 6.99
N THR A 297 -8.97 -18.05 7.11
CA THR A 297 -8.95 -19.48 6.73
C THR A 297 -8.78 -19.64 5.22
N GLY A 298 -7.95 -20.60 4.79
CA GLY A 298 -7.79 -20.97 3.37
C GLY A 298 -6.62 -20.31 2.64
N GLY A 299 -5.82 -19.50 3.33
CA GLY A 299 -4.56 -18.99 2.77
C GLY A 299 -3.54 -20.11 2.53
N ILE A 300 -2.79 -20.00 1.44
CA ILE A 300 -1.65 -20.89 1.12
C ILE A 300 -0.37 -20.19 1.55
N TYR A 301 0.47 -20.87 2.31
CA TYR A 301 1.72 -20.32 2.85
C TYR A 301 2.91 -21.17 2.44
N LYS A 302 3.96 -20.50 1.97
CA LYS A 302 5.22 -21.14 1.56
C LYS A 302 6.40 -20.58 2.34
N ALA A 303 7.46 -21.38 2.45
CA ALA A 303 8.68 -21.02 3.16
C ALA A 303 9.58 -20.11 2.32
N MET A 304 9.99 -18.98 2.89
CA MET A 304 10.98 -18.07 2.31
C MET A 304 12.41 -18.59 2.54
N ILE A 305 12.75 -19.67 1.85
CA ILE A 305 14.09 -20.28 1.80
C ILE A 305 14.48 -20.51 0.35
N VAL A 306 15.78 -20.62 0.05
CA VAL A 306 16.29 -21.02 -1.27
C VAL A 306 17.14 -22.26 -1.13
N ASP A 307 17.21 -23.06 -2.19
CA ASP A 307 18.13 -24.18 -2.31
C ASP A 307 19.07 -24.07 -3.52
N GLY A 308 18.87 -23.04 -4.36
CA GLY A 308 19.65 -22.81 -5.58
C GLY A 308 19.23 -23.66 -6.78
N ILE A 309 18.24 -24.56 -6.61
CA ILE A 309 17.81 -25.50 -7.66
C ILE A 309 16.30 -25.52 -7.80
N ASN A 310 15.54 -25.85 -6.75
CA ASN A 310 14.08 -25.93 -6.80
C ASN A 310 13.44 -24.57 -6.48
N ARG A 311 14.05 -23.81 -5.55
CA ARG A 311 13.63 -22.46 -5.18
C ARG A 311 14.81 -21.50 -5.25
N VAL A 312 14.66 -20.47 -6.07
CA VAL A 312 15.67 -19.45 -6.36
C VAL A 312 14.97 -18.08 -6.42
N ALA A 313 15.41 -17.12 -5.61
CA ALA A 313 14.86 -15.76 -5.68
C ALA A 313 15.36 -15.01 -6.93
N THR A 314 16.67 -15.10 -7.19
CA THR A 314 17.40 -14.45 -8.30
C THR A 314 18.80 -15.05 -8.40
N THR A 315 19.43 -14.97 -9.57
CA THR A 315 20.86 -15.32 -9.76
C THR A 315 21.76 -14.09 -9.93
N VAL A 316 21.20 -12.89 -9.97
CA VAL A 316 21.94 -11.66 -10.29
C VAL A 316 21.69 -10.50 -9.31
N GLY A 317 20.68 -10.60 -8.44
CA GLY A 317 20.40 -9.60 -7.39
C GLY A 317 18.94 -9.13 -7.32
N PRO A 318 18.62 -8.25 -6.35
CA PRO A 318 17.26 -7.96 -5.89
C PRO A 318 16.36 -7.29 -6.92
N ASN A 319 16.93 -6.61 -7.92
CA ASN A 319 16.17 -5.83 -8.91
C ASN A 319 15.87 -6.63 -10.19
N SER A 320 16.07 -7.94 -10.19
CA SER A 320 15.92 -8.79 -11.38
C SER A 320 15.21 -10.11 -11.09
N LYS A 321 14.39 -10.58 -12.04
CA LYS A 321 13.78 -11.92 -12.03
C LYS A 321 14.65 -12.99 -12.71
N VAL A 322 15.85 -12.65 -13.17
CA VAL A 322 16.71 -13.60 -13.87
C VAL A 322 17.05 -14.77 -12.96
N GLY A 323 16.78 -15.98 -13.44
CA GLY A 323 16.99 -17.22 -12.70
C GLY A 323 15.97 -17.50 -11.59
N GLN A 324 14.97 -16.63 -11.40
CA GLN A 324 13.92 -16.82 -10.40
C GLN A 324 13.12 -18.11 -10.67
N ARG A 325 12.92 -18.92 -9.62
CA ARG A 325 12.20 -20.20 -9.68
C ARG A 325 11.46 -20.44 -8.37
N ASP A 326 10.16 -20.71 -8.46
CA ASP A 326 9.26 -20.96 -7.32
C ASP A 326 9.47 -19.98 -6.14
N TRP A 327 9.72 -18.71 -6.47
CA TRP A 327 9.96 -17.68 -5.47
C TRP A 327 8.67 -17.23 -4.80
N VAL A 328 8.73 -17.04 -3.49
CA VAL A 328 7.53 -16.89 -2.65
C VAL A 328 7.04 -15.45 -2.49
N LEU A 329 7.88 -14.45 -2.80
CA LEU A 329 7.49 -13.06 -2.76
C LEU A 329 7.08 -12.56 -4.14
N ARG A 330 5.90 -11.95 -4.24
CA ARG A 330 5.38 -11.35 -5.47
C ARG A 330 5.94 -9.95 -5.67
N GLY A 331 6.00 -9.51 -6.92
CA GLY A 331 6.40 -8.15 -7.24
C GLY A 331 5.30 -7.12 -6.96
N ILE A 332 5.69 -5.92 -6.55
CA ILE A 332 4.77 -4.80 -6.24
C ILE A 332 3.73 -5.23 -5.20
N GLN A 333 4.19 -5.91 -4.15
CA GLN A 333 3.32 -6.52 -3.14
C GLN A 333 3.70 -6.00 -1.76
N LYS A 334 2.70 -5.47 -1.05
CA LYS A 334 2.82 -5.12 0.36
C LYS A 334 2.74 -6.39 1.20
N TYR A 335 3.71 -6.59 2.08
CA TYR A 335 3.74 -7.68 3.05
C TYR A 335 3.61 -7.14 4.47
N ILE A 336 2.68 -7.71 5.23
CA ILE A 336 2.38 -7.32 6.61
C ILE A 336 2.60 -8.49 7.56
N ARG A 337 3.04 -8.19 8.78
CA ARG A 337 3.27 -9.19 9.81
C ARG A 337 1.95 -9.67 10.39
N ALA A 338 1.77 -10.98 10.50
CA ALA A 338 0.56 -11.61 11.02
C ALA A 338 0.26 -11.30 12.48
N GLU A 339 1.30 -11.02 13.27
CA GLU A 339 1.21 -10.78 14.71
C GLU A 339 0.48 -9.47 15.05
N ASP A 340 0.78 -8.39 14.32
CA ASP A 340 0.34 -7.03 14.67
C ASP A 340 -0.10 -6.18 13.47
N GLY A 341 -0.08 -6.73 12.25
CA GLY A 341 -0.45 -6.03 11.03
C GLY A 341 0.56 -4.98 10.57
N ALA A 342 1.75 -4.90 11.18
CA ALA A 342 2.78 -3.95 10.79
C ALA A 342 3.29 -4.26 9.38
N THR A 343 3.49 -3.23 8.55
CA THR A 343 4.10 -3.40 7.23
C THR A 343 5.57 -3.75 7.40
N ILE A 344 5.95 -4.91 6.86
CA ILE A 344 7.34 -5.37 6.86
C ILE A 344 8.06 -4.71 5.70
N MET A 345 7.49 -4.84 4.50
CA MET A 345 8.08 -4.36 3.26
C MET A 345 7.03 -4.22 2.17
N ILE A 346 7.41 -3.49 1.12
CA ILE A 346 6.73 -3.50 -0.17
C ILE A 346 7.79 -3.84 -1.21
N THR A 347 7.59 -4.95 -1.93
CA THR A 347 8.57 -5.48 -2.87
C THR A 347 8.60 -4.71 -4.18
N ASN A 348 9.77 -4.62 -4.82
CA ASN A 348 9.91 -4.11 -6.18
C ASN A 348 9.21 -5.03 -7.22
N SER A 349 9.32 -4.71 -8.52
CA SER A 349 8.73 -5.50 -9.60
C SER A 349 9.23 -6.95 -9.69
N SER A 350 10.42 -7.23 -9.13
CA SER A 350 11.05 -8.56 -9.08
C SER A 350 10.65 -9.38 -7.85
N GLY A 351 9.89 -8.79 -6.92
CA GLY A 351 9.42 -9.48 -5.71
C GLY A 351 10.43 -9.46 -4.57
N MET A 352 11.33 -8.49 -4.52
CA MET A 352 12.36 -8.36 -3.47
C MET A 352 12.48 -6.90 -3.03
N VAL A 353 13.24 -6.64 -1.97
CA VAL A 353 13.70 -5.30 -1.60
C VAL A 353 15.22 -5.23 -1.70
N ASP A 354 15.77 -4.09 -2.10
CA ASP A 354 17.22 -3.96 -2.21
C ASP A 354 17.84 -3.63 -0.84
N LEU A 355 18.49 -4.63 -0.23
CA LEU A 355 19.17 -4.51 1.07
C LEU A 355 20.70 -4.40 0.91
N THR A 356 21.20 -4.17 -0.31
CA THR A 356 22.65 -4.21 -0.60
C THR A 356 23.37 -2.89 -0.31
N TYR A 357 22.64 -1.78 -0.17
CA TYR A 357 23.20 -0.47 0.10
C TYR A 357 23.23 -0.14 1.59
N PHE A 358 24.26 0.59 2.02
CA PHE A 358 24.36 1.05 3.40
C PHE A 358 23.16 1.92 3.80
N GLY A 359 22.49 1.58 4.90
CA GLY A 359 21.30 2.26 5.39
C GLY A 359 19.98 1.80 4.77
N SER A 360 19.99 0.84 3.84
CA SER A 360 18.77 0.18 3.38
C SER A 360 18.19 -0.73 4.46
N SER A 361 16.86 -0.72 4.60
CA SER A 361 16.16 -1.55 5.58
C SER A 361 14.73 -1.83 5.17
N LEU A 362 14.20 -2.95 5.63
CA LEU A 362 12.77 -3.21 5.77
C LEU A 362 12.10 -2.09 6.61
N GLU A 363 10.81 -1.86 6.40
CA GLU A 363 10.02 -0.93 7.23
C GLU A 363 9.92 -1.49 8.66
N ASN A 364 9.61 -2.78 8.77
CA ASN A 364 9.65 -3.54 10.01
C ASN A 364 10.29 -4.92 9.80
N SER A 365 10.78 -5.51 10.88
CA SER A 365 11.35 -6.86 10.90
C SER A 365 10.27 -7.93 10.70
N PHE A 366 10.66 -9.16 10.32
CA PHE A 366 9.71 -10.28 10.20
C PHE A 366 9.08 -10.69 11.54
N SER A 367 9.78 -10.46 12.66
CA SER A 367 9.32 -10.75 14.03
C SER A 367 9.59 -9.56 14.97
N GLN A 368 8.75 -9.37 15.99
CA GLN A 368 9.01 -8.43 17.08
C GLN A 368 9.97 -8.97 18.14
N ILE A 369 10.04 -10.29 18.29
CA ILE A 369 10.89 -10.96 19.28
C ILE A 369 12.17 -11.49 18.62
N ALA A 370 13.22 -11.64 19.44
CA ALA A 370 14.48 -12.19 18.96
C ALA A 370 14.29 -13.63 18.47
N ALA A 371 14.43 -13.81 17.17
CA ALA A 371 14.12 -15.05 16.46
C ALA A 371 15.00 -15.15 15.21
N THR A 372 15.24 -16.38 14.75
CA THR A 372 16.06 -16.63 13.55
C THR A 372 15.36 -17.59 12.60
N GLN A 373 15.78 -17.55 11.34
CA GLN A 373 15.16 -18.30 10.27
C GLN A 373 16.23 -18.89 9.38
N TRP A 374 16.01 -20.13 8.93
CA TRP A 374 16.72 -20.65 7.79
C TRP A 374 16.39 -19.81 6.55
N THR A 375 17.38 -19.56 5.70
CA THR A 375 17.20 -18.80 4.45
C THR A 375 17.90 -19.44 3.26
N GLY A 376 19.17 -19.85 3.41
CA GLY A 376 20.01 -20.20 2.26
C GLY A 376 20.44 -18.99 1.42
N LEU A 377 20.07 -17.77 1.82
CA LEU A 377 20.19 -16.55 1.04
C LEU A 377 21.50 -15.80 1.33
N ASN A 378 21.94 -15.04 0.35
CA ASN A 378 22.88 -13.94 0.52
C ASN A 378 22.11 -12.62 0.74
N SER A 379 22.80 -11.56 1.16
CA SER A 379 22.23 -10.24 1.45
C SER A 379 21.61 -9.55 0.21
N ASP A 380 21.93 -10.03 -0.99
CA ASP A 380 21.41 -9.60 -2.30
C ASP A 380 20.33 -10.54 -2.87
N TRP A 381 19.78 -11.42 -2.04
CA TRP A 381 18.78 -12.45 -2.39
C TRP A 381 19.28 -13.59 -3.27
N THR A 382 20.55 -13.62 -3.67
CA THR A 382 21.11 -14.80 -4.35
C THR A 382 21.24 -15.98 -3.40
N THR A 383 21.38 -17.21 -3.91
CA THR A 383 21.66 -18.36 -3.05
C THR A 383 23.12 -18.30 -2.58
N TRP A 384 23.35 -18.41 -1.28
CA TRP A 384 24.69 -18.47 -0.74
C TRP A 384 25.38 -19.79 -1.07
N GLN A 385 26.61 -19.71 -1.56
CA GLN A 385 27.39 -20.84 -2.01
C GLN A 385 28.83 -20.78 -1.47
N VAL A 386 29.41 -21.94 -1.18
CA VAL A 386 30.84 -22.10 -0.88
C VAL A 386 31.42 -23.02 -1.95
N GLY A 387 32.42 -22.54 -2.71
CA GLY A 387 32.99 -23.30 -3.83
C GLY A 387 31.97 -23.67 -4.92
N GLY A 388 30.93 -22.84 -5.13
CA GLY A 388 29.85 -23.09 -6.08
C GLY A 388 28.75 -24.04 -5.60
N VAL A 389 28.83 -24.55 -4.36
CA VAL A 389 27.84 -25.46 -3.78
C VAL A 389 26.92 -24.70 -2.80
N PRO A 390 25.59 -24.76 -2.97
CA PRO A 390 24.63 -24.14 -2.05
C PRO A 390 24.78 -24.62 -0.60
N THR A 391 24.81 -23.69 0.35
CA THR A 391 24.82 -24.00 1.80
C THR A 391 23.40 -24.00 2.36
N THR A 392 22.66 -25.06 2.03
CA THR A 392 21.20 -25.14 2.20
C THR A 392 20.78 -26.47 2.81
N CYS A 393 21.60 -27.05 3.70
CA CYS A 393 21.32 -28.34 4.32
C CYS A 393 20.97 -29.45 3.31
N ASN A 394 21.77 -29.51 2.24
CA ASN A 394 21.55 -30.42 1.11
C ASN A 394 20.12 -30.33 0.58
N THR A 395 19.75 -29.14 0.08
CA THR A 395 18.39 -28.80 -0.37
C THR A 395 17.31 -29.05 0.68
N TRP A 396 17.64 -28.77 1.94
CA TRP A 396 16.77 -28.89 3.11
C TRP A 396 16.29 -30.33 3.38
N ASN A 397 17.11 -31.32 3.02
CA ASN A 397 16.83 -32.76 3.18
C ASN A 397 17.75 -33.46 4.20
N THR A 398 18.49 -32.72 5.02
CA THR A 398 19.42 -33.34 5.98
C THR A 398 19.54 -32.59 7.30
N SER A 399 19.70 -33.35 8.37
CA SER A 399 19.98 -32.88 9.73
C SER A 399 21.35 -33.37 10.21
N LYS A 400 22.28 -33.64 9.28
CA LYS A 400 23.64 -34.10 9.61
C LYS A 400 24.49 -32.98 10.19
N ILE A 401 25.33 -33.34 11.16
CA ILE A 401 26.18 -32.39 11.88
C ILE A 401 27.26 -31.73 10.99
N ASP A 402 27.74 -32.44 9.96
CA ASP A 402 28.78 -32.03 9.01
C ASP A 402 28.23 -31.27 7.79
N ARG A 403 26.94 -30.93 7.81
CA ARG A 403 26.26 -30.11 6.79
C ARG A 403 25.82 -28.82 7.43
N TYR A 404 25.77 -27.76 6.62
CA TYR A 404 25.47 -26.42 7.09
C TYR A 404 24.37 -25.77 6.25
N GLY A 405 23.61 -24.89 6.89
CA GLY A 405 22.64 -24.00 6.26
C GLY A 405 22.92 -22.56 6.63
N VAL A 406 22.46 -21.63 5.81
CA VAL A 406 22.51 -20.19 6.11
C VAL A 406 21.23 -19.75 6.82
N TYR A 407 21.38 -18.87 7.81
CA TYR A 407 20.28 -18.28 8.56
C TYR A 407 20.32 -16.75 8.60
N GLY A 408 19.15 -16.15 8.80
CA GLY A 408 18.94 -14.71 9.04
C GLY A 408 18.34 -14.44 10.42
N MET A 409 18.33 -13.16 10.80
CA MET A 409 17.73 -12.64 12.05
C MET A 409 16.32 -12.09 11.77
N SER A 410 15.28 -12.74 12.26
CA SER A 410 13.88 -12.36 11.98
C SER A 410 13.51 -11.01 12.59
N ASN A 411 14.22 -10.59 13.63
CA ASN A 411 14.03 -9.31 14.29
C ASN A 411 14.93 -8.19 13.74
N SER A 412 15.76 -8.46 12.71
CA SER A 412 16.51 -7.39 12.04
C SER A 412 15.67 -6.74 10.93
N LYS A 413 16.03 -5.50 10.59
CA LYS A 413 15.44 -4.77 9.46
C LYS A 413 16.41 -4.63 8.28
N ASP A 414 17.71 -4.81 8.47
CA ASP A 414 18.71 -4.68 7.42
C ASP A 414 18.99 -6.02 6.72
N SER A 415 20.10 -6.11 5.98
CA SER A 415 20.56 -7.34 5.34
C SER A 415 20.71 -8.54 6.28
N ASN A 416 20.86 -8.32 7.61
CA ASN A 416 20.89 -9.41 8.59
C ASN A 416 19.56 -10.20 8.63
N ALA A 417 18.46 -9.62 8.15
CA ALA A 417 17.20 -10.33 7.99
C ALA A 417 17.27 -11.47 6.95
N LEU A 418 18.23 -11.43 6.04
CA LEU A 418 18.45 -12.49 5.04
C LEU A 418 19.64 -13.37 5.41
N LYS A 419 20.74 -12.75 5.88
CA LYS A 419 21.98 -13.43 6.25
C LYS A 419 22.65 -12.70 7.42
N ALA A 420 22.78 -13.36 8.57
CA ALA A 420 23.20 -12.75 9.84
C ALA A 420 24.72 -12.37 9.92
N GLU A 421 25.20 -11.50 9.04
CA GLU A 421 26.63 -11.13 8.90
C GLU A 421 27.20 -10.35 10.09
N SER A 422 26.42 -9.47 10.71
CA SER A 422 26.88 -8.60 11.81
C SER A 422 27.40 -9.35 13.04
N ASN A 423 27.04 -10.62 13.18
CA ASN A 423 27.46 -11.48 14.30
C ASN A 423 28.64 -12.42 13.92
N GLY A 424 29.19 -12.33 12.71
CA GLY A 424 30.35 -13.11 12.26
C GLY A 424 30.11 -14.60 11.98
N GLN A 425 28.96 -15.16 12.38
CA GLN A 425 28.51 -16.51 12.05
C GLN A 425 27.09 -16.48 11.50
N PHE A 426 26.91 -16.77 10.21
CA PHE A 426 25.61 -16.84 9.53
C PHE A 426 25.31 -18.24 8.97
N THR A 427 26.20 -19.19 9.23
CA THR A 427 25.97 -20.62 8.98
C THR A 427 25.91 -21.38 10.29
N VAL A 428 25.10 -22.42 10.32
CA VAL A 428 25.01 -23.32 11.46
C VAL A 428 24.77 -24.75 10.96
N SER A 429 25.20 -25.72 11.77
CA SER A 429 25.02 -27.12 11.46
C SER A 429 23.55 -27.47 11.26
N CYS A 430 23.24 -28.30 10.28
CA CYS A 430 21.88 -28.69 9.95
C CYS A 430 21.21 -29.55 11.02
N SER A 431 21.97 -30.12 11.96
CA SER A 431 21.41 -30.81 13.14
C SER A 431 20.87 -29.84 14.19
N ASN A 432 21.23 -28.56 14.12
CA ASN A 432 20.91 -27.60 15.17
C ASN A 432 19.51 -27.02 14.99
N LYS A 433 18.85 -26.81 16.14
CA LYS A 433 17.56 -26.12 16.26
C LYS A 433 17.69 -24.71 16.87
N LEU A 434 18.92 -24.39 17.26
CA LEU A 434 19.32 -23.12 17.86
C LEU A 434 20.54 -22.60 17.10
N THR A 435 20.65 -21.28 16.99
CA THR A 435 21.88 -20.66 16.53
C THR A 435 23.01 -20.90 17.52
N SER A 436 24.24 -21.06 17.02
CA SER A 436 25.45 -21.12 17.85
C SER A 436 25.68 -19.84 18.65
N TYR A 437 25.14 -18.72 18.16
CA TYR A 437 25.20 -17.41 18.78
C TYR A 437 23.85 -17.01 19.39
N GLY A 438 23.83 -16.67 20.68
CA GLY A 438 22.63 -16.17 21.38
C GLY A 438 21.53 -17.20 21.64
N ASN A 439 21.71 -18.46 21.22
CA ASN A 439 20.73 -19.55 21.36
C ASN A 439 19.32 -19.17 20.85
N TYR A 440 19.25 -18.46 19.72
CA TYR A 440 17.98 -18.12 19.10
C TYR A 440 17.38 -19.32 18.38
N ARG A 441 16.06 -19.44 18.45
CA ARG A 441 15.32 -20.52 17.79
C ARG A 441 15.41 -20.40 16.28
N LEU A 442 15.70 -21.51 15.61
CA LEU A 442 15.67 -21.63 14.16
C LEU A 442 14.28 -22.09 13.69
N GLY A 443 13.75 -21.36 12.72
CA GLY A 443 12.46 -21.64 12.09
C GLY A 443 12.45 -21.17 10.64
N LEU A 444 11.26 -20.83 10.15
CA LEU A 444 11.04 -20.33 8.80
C LEU A 444 10.30 -18.99 8.84
N VAL A 445 10.54 -18.17 7.82
CA VAL A 445 9.62 -17.09 7.45
C VAL A 445 8.62 -17.68 6.48
N CYS A 446 7.34 -17.67 6.85
CA CYS A 446 6.24 -18.20 6.07
C CYS A 446 5.46 -17.06 5.42
N VAL A 447 5.24 -17.18 4.12
CA VAL A 447 4.73 -16.11 3.25
C VAL A 447 3.44 -16.56 2.60
N GLU A 448 2.37 -15.78 2.77
CA GLU A 448 1.11 -15.98 2.05
C GLU A 448 1.32 -15.86 0.54
N GLN A 449 0.73 -16.77 -0.23
CA GLN A 449 0.94 -16.88 -1.67
C GLN A 449 -0.01 -16.04 -2.49
#